data_AF-A0A1Y1UZS6-F1
#
_entry.id   AF-A0A1Y1UZS6-F1
#
_cell.length_a   1.000
_cell.length_b   1.000
_cell.length_c   1.000
_cell.angle_alpha   90.00
_cell.angle_beta   90.00
_cell.angle_gamma   90.00
#
_symmetry.space_group_name_H-M   'P 1'
#
loop_
_entity.id
_entity.type
_entity.pdbx_description
1 polymer ?
#
loop_
_entity_poly.entity_id
_entity_poly.type
_entity_poly.pdbx_seq_one_letter_code
_entity_poly.pdbx_strand_id
1 'polypeptide(L)'
;MVAEEVGHVTGRRHFHVYIRFTKRVTVNEFNFDMCGLHPHISTVKRNGSRSIEPMIKYLTKEDKEPLCTFDYKEELVEGSDDSKEPNWERYLSERLTQNQVIARLHEEGFASRFANHFSNWIAYIKKMFPTEPKAEYISPYTQGDFKLPEELAMWKLCYFQGWLENLRRYGEWSRPQSLILIGPSRSGKTEWARSLGKHMYFNNLLNMDDWDDTADYIILDDFSSDITKFLPSWKCFFGGQKQFTLTDKYRGKRTVKWGKPMIWLSNEDLYKNLNIEHLNFLKKIVHVLFYKINYIK
;
A
#
# COMPACT_ATOMS: atom_id res chain seq x y z
N MET A 1 -37.47 19.25 -23.79
CA MET A 1 -38.33 18.08 -23.49
C MET A 1 -39.63 18.61 -22.91
N VAL A 2 -40.77 18.11 -23.38
CA VAL A 2 -42.10 18.50 -22.96
C VAL A 2 -42.86 17.23 -22.61
N ALA A 3 -43.46 17.20 -21.43
CA ALA A 3 -44.28 16.08 -20.95
C ALA A 3 -45.64 16.58 -20.48
N GLU A 4 -46.69 15.80 -20.77
CA GLU A 4 -48.06 16.07 -20.32
C GLU A 4 -48.38 15.36 -18.99
N GLU A 5 -49.02 16.05 -18.06
CA GLU A 5 -49.57 15.51 -16.81
C GLU A 5 -51.06 15.85 -16.74
N VAL A 6 -51.91 14.89 -16.37
CA VAL A 6 -53.36 15.14 -16.21
C VAL A 6 -53.68 15.16 -14.73
N GLY A 7 -54.00 16.34 -14.20
CA GLY A 7 -54.23 16.53 -12.77
C GLY A 7 -55.36 15.63 -12.27
N HIS A 8 -55.03 14.65 -11.41
CA HIS A 8 -55.96 13.62 -10.94
C HIS A 8 -57.25 14.13 -10.30
N VAL A 9 -57.21 15.33 -9.70
CA VAL A 9 -58.36 15.93 -9.00
C VAL A 9 -59.17 16.88 -9.89
N THR A 10 -58.51 17.58 -10.82
CA THR A 10 -59.12 18.66 -11.61
C THR A 10 -59.42 18.26 -13.05
N GLY A 11 -58.82 17.17 -13.54
CA GLY A 11 -58.84 16.75 -14.95
C GLY A 11 -58.15 17.74 -15.89
N ARG A 12 -57.47 18.77 -15.36
CA ARG A 12 -56.78 19.77 -16.17
C ARG A 12 -55.43 19.23 -16.62
N ARG A 13 -55.08 19.56 -17.86
CA ARG A 13 -53.79 19.22 -18.45
C ARG A 13 -52.74 20.24 -17.98
N HIS A 14 -51.63 19.72 -17.48
CA HIS A 14 -50.44 20.47 -17.12
C HIS A 14 -49.30 20.03 -18.03
N PHE A 15 -48.44 20.96 -18.44
CA PHE A 15 -47.27 20.65 -19.23
C PHE A 15 -46.02 20.98 -18.45
N HIS A 16 -45.12 20.01 -18.35
CA HIS A 16 -43.80 20.21 -17.77
C HIS A 16 -42.78 20.33 -18.89
N VAL A 17 -41.97 21.39 -18.84
CA VAL A 17 -41.02 21.70 -19.90
C VAL A 17 -39.61 21.82 -19.32
N TYR A 18 -38.69 21.02 -19.85
CA TYR A 18 -37.26 21.18 -19.62
C TYR A 18 -36.59 21.85 -20.82
N ILE A 19 -35.95 22.98 -20.53
CA ILE A 19 -35.20 23.80 -21.50
C ILE A 19 -33.76 23.90 -21.02
N ARG A 20 -32.82 23.57 -21.91
CA ARG A 20 -31.38 23.73 -21.68
C ARG A 20 -30.83 24.78 -22.62
N PHE A 21 -30.28 25.85 -22.05
CA PHE A 21 -29.61 26.89 -22.82
C PHE A 21 -28.13 26.56 -23.03
N THR A 22 -27.59 26.94 -24.17
CA THR A 22 -26.15 26.79 -24.51
C THR A 22 -25.27 27.79 -23.76
N LYS A 23 -25.84 28.91 -23.32
CA LYS A 23 -25.20 29.95 -22.52
C LYS A 23 -26.02 30.21 -21.25
N ARG A 24 -25.39 30.80 -20.24
CA ARG A 24 -26.09 31.25 -19.05
C ARG A 24 -27.07 32.36 -19.44
N VAL A 25 -28.34 32.17 -19.09
CA VAL A 25 -29.41 33.15 -19.29
C VAL A 25 -30.03 33.50 -17.96
N THR A 26 -30.45 34.75 -17.82
CA THR A 26 -31.28 35.19 -16.70
C THR A 26 -32.73 35.05 -17.13
N VAL A 27 -33.52 34.32 -16.33
CA VAL A 27 -34.93 34.04 -16.58
C VAL A 27 -35.73 34.64 -15.44
N ASN A 28 -36.83 35.32 -15.76
CA ASN A 28 -37.88 35.76 -14.85
C ASN A 28 -39.22 35.08 -15.20
N GLU A 29 -40.22 35.27 -14.35
CA GLU A 29 -41.56 34.69 -14.51
C GLU A 29 -42.28 35.06 -15.81
N PHE A 30 -42.00 36.23 -16.38
CA PHE A 30 -42.64 36.73 -17.61
C PHE A 30 -42.03 36.17 -18.90
N ASN A 31 -40.83 35.58 -18.84
CA ASN A 31 -40.15 35.09 -20.04
C ASN A 31 -40.86 33.92 -20.75
N PHE A 32 -41.80 33.28 -20.06
CA PHE A 32 -42.52 32.10 -20.56
C PHE A 32 -44.03 32.20 -20.38
N ASP A 33 -44.57 33.42 -20.33
CA ASP A 33 -46.01 33.63 -20.25
C ASP A 33 -46.73 33.06 -21.46
N MET A 34 -47.80 32.31 -21.20
CA MET A 34 -48.63 31.69 -22.22
C MET A 34 -50.09 32.05 -21.95
N CYS A 35 -50.72 32.78 -22.86
CA CYS A 35 -52.13 33.21 -22.75
C CYS A 35 -52.46 33.93 -21.43
N GLY A 36 -51.52 34.73 -20.90
CA GLY A 36 -51.69 35.45 -19.63
C GLY A 36 -51.53 34.59 -18.37
N LEU A 37 -51.01 33.36 -18.51
CA LEU A 37 -50.68 32.47 -17.40
C LEU A 37 -49.17 32.42 -17.20
N HIS A 38 -48.74 32.62 -15.95
CA HIS A 38 -47.34 32.55 -15.53
C HIS A 38 -46.98 31.11 -15.13
N PRO A 39 -45.97 30.49 -15.74
CA PRO A 39 -45.54 29.14 -15.35
C PRO A 39 -44.71 29.16 -14.07
N HIS A 40 -44.71 28.04 -13.34
CA HIS A 40 -43.80 27.84 -12.22
C HIS A 40 -42.41 27.44 -12.73
N ILE A 41 -41.44 28.33 -12.59
CA ILE A 41 -40.07 28.13 -13.10
C ILE A 41 -39.14 27.75 -11.94
N SER A 42 -38.45 26.63 -12.07
CA SER A 42 -37.40 26.23 -11.12
C SER A 42 -36.09 25.91 -11.84
N THR A 43 -34.97 26.19 -11.19
CA THR A 43 -33.64 25.85 -11.71
C THR A 43 -33.28 24.43 -11.30
N VAL A 44 -32.86 23.61 -12.26
CA VAL A 44 -32.33 22.27 -11.97
C VAL A 44 -30.94 22.42 -11.35
N LYS A 45 -30.85 22.24 -10.03
CA LYS A 45 -29.57 22.26 -9.31
C LYS A 45 -28.74 21.04 -9.71
N ARG A 46 -27.56 21.28 -10.30
CA ARG A 46 -26.55 20.25 -10.53
C ARG A 46 -25.81 19.99 -9.22
N ASN A 47 -26.25 19.00 -8.45
CA ASN A 47 -25.57 18.59 -7.22
C ASN A 47 -24.35 17.72 -7.54
N GLY A 48 -23.31 18.32 -8.12
CA GLY A 48 -22.02 17.65 -8.42
C GLY A 48 -22.06 16.63 -9.56
N SER A 49 -23.18 15.94 -9.77
CA SER A 49 -23.44 15.12 -10.95
C SER A 49 -23.91 15.99 -12.12
N ARG A 50 -23.39 15.71 -13.32
CA ARG A 50 -23.90 16.33 -14.57
C ARG A 50 -25.29 15.81 -14.95
N SER A 51 -25.80 14.83 -14.21
CA SER A 51 -26.98 14.06 -14.52
C SER A 51 -28.26 14.90 -14.41
N ILE A 52 -29.05 14.87 -15.48
CA ILE A 52 -30.42 15.41 -15.54
C ILE A 52 -31.47 14.33 -15.24
N GLU A 53 -31.02 13.15 -14.80
CA GLU A 53 -31.85 11.96 -14.55
C GLU A 53 -33.02 12.20 -13.58
N PRO A 54 -32.88 12.92 -12.45
CA PRO A 54 -34.03 13.18 -11.57
C PRO A 54 -35.14 13.97 -12.28
N MET A 55 -34.75 14.90 -13.15
CA MET A 55 -35.67 15.70 -13.93
C MET A 55 -36.32 14.85 -15.05
N ILE A 56 -35.54 14.02 -15.75
CA ILE A 56 -36.09 13.07 -16.73
C ILE A 56 -37.12 12.17 -16.05
N LYS A 57 -36.77 11.54 -14.92
CA LYS A 57 -37.69 10.68 -14.14
C LYS A 57 -38.98 11.40 -13.75
N TYR A 58 -38.88 12.67 -13.34
CA TYR A 58 -40.03 13.50 -13.01
C TYR A 58 -40.94 13.76 -14.22
N LEU A 59 -40.38 14.19 -15.36
CA LEU A 59 -41.13 14.43 -16.59
C LEU A 59 -41.79 13.16 -17.13
N THR A 60 -41.09 12.01 -17.05
CA THR A 60 -41.59 10.73 -17.59
C THR A 60 -42.47 9.94 -16.63
N LYS A 61 -42.91 10.55 -15.53
CA LYS A 61 -43.70 9.87 -14.50
C LYS A 61 -45.04 9.38 -15.09
N GLU A 62 -45.77 10.28 -15.73
CA GLU A 62 -47.09 10.02 -16.34
C GLU A 62 -47.00 9.88 -17.86
N ASP A 63 -46.28 10.78 -18.52
CA ASP A 63 -46.04 10.72 -19.97
C ASP A 63 -44.89 9.77 -20.29
N LYS A 64 -45.19 8.66 -20.97
CA LYS A 64 -44.19 7.66 -21.38
C LYS A 64 -43.53 7.97 -22.72
N GLU A 65 -44.10 8.88 -23.50
CA GLU A 65 -43.61 9.29 -24.81
C GLU A 65 -43.54 10.83 -24.94
N PRO A 66 -42.76 11.50 -24.08
CA PRO A 66 -42.65 12.94 -24.07
C PRO A 66 -41.97 13.45 -25.35
N LEU A 67 -42.38 14.64 -25.79
CA LEU A 67 -41.73 15.32 -26.91
C LEU A 67 -40.34 15.78 -26.52
N CYS A 68 -39.31 15.17 -27.12
CA CYS A 68 -37.92 15.45 -26.78
C CYS A 68 -37.06 15.73 -28.02
N THR A 69 -36.09 16.63 -27.88
CA THR A 69 -35.11 16.98 -28.92
C THR A 69 -33.78 16.25 -28.74
N PHE A 70 -33.69 15.33 -27.78
CA PHE A 70 -32.52 14.52 -27.46
C PHE A 70 -32.97 13.14 -27.00
N ASP A 71 -32.09 12.14 -27.09
CA ASP A 71 -32.37 10.81 -26.56
C ASP A 71 -32.24 10.82 -25.04
N TYR A 72 -33.37 10.93 -24.35
CA TYR A 72 -33.39 10.95 -22.89
C TYR A 72 -33.17 9.56 -22.28
N LYS A 73 -33.30 8.48 -23.06
CA LYS A 73 -33.09 7.11 -22.54
C LYS A 73 -31.61 6.83 -22.36
N GLU A 74 -30.75 7.33 -23.24
CA GLU A 74 -29.29 7.26 -23.07
C GLU A 74 -28.82 8.00 -21.81
N GLU A 75 -29.38 9.18 -21.54
CA GLU A 75 -29.09 9.97 -20.32
C GLU A 75 -29.53 9.27 -19.02
N LEU A 76 -30.52 8.37 -19.07
CA LEU A 76 -30.91 7.52 -17.93
C LEU A 76 -29.95 6.34 -17.71
N VAL A 77 -29.26 5.89 -18.76
CA VAL A 77 -28.29 4.77 -18.70
C VAL A 77 -26.91 5.25 -18.25
N GLU A 78 -26.51 6.47 -18.60
CA GLU A 78 -25.25 7.08 -18.16
C GLU A 78 -25.27 7.61 -16.72
N GLY A 79 -26.43 7.62 -16.05
CA GLY A 79 -26.52 7.85 -14.62
C GLY A 79 -25.74 6.76 -13.88
N SER A 80 -24.62 7.10 -13.25
CA SER A 80 -23.97 6.19 -12.33
C SER A 80 -24.98 5.83 -11.25
N ASP A 81 -25.37 4.57 -11.17
CA ASP A 81 -26.14 4.06 -10.05
C ASP A 81 -25.25 4.13 -8.80
N ASP A 82 -25.21 5.30 -8.17
CA ASP A 82 -24.47 5.57 -6.95
C ASP A 82 -24.99 4.73 -5.77
N SER A 83 -26.12 4.01 -5.93
CA SER A 83 -26.63 3.07 -4.92
C SER A 83 -25.91 1.72 -4.93
N LYS A 84 -25.24 1.36 -6.03
CA LYS A 84 -24.45 0.14 -6.11
C LYS A 84 -23.18 0.30 -5.27
N GLU A 85 -23.06 -0.50 -4.22
CA GLU A 85 -21.86 -0.57 -3.36
C GLU A 85 -21.02 -1.81 -3.69
N PRO A 86 -19.69 -1.75 -3.55
CA PRO A 86 -18.86 -2.94 -3.59
C PRO A 86 -19.24 -3.93 -2.50
N ASN A 87 -19.17 -5.22 -2.80
CA ASN A 87 -19.44 -6.27 -1.82
C ASN A 87 -18.20 -6.50 -0.92
N TRP A 88 -17.94 -5.55 -0.03
CA TRP A 88 -16.79 -5.60 0.88
C TRP A 88 -16.78 -6.84 1.77
N GLU A 89 -17.94 -7.31 2.22
CA GLU A 89 -18.07 -8.54 3.03
C GLU A 89 -17.59 -9.79 2.27
N ARG A 90 -17.93 -9.88 0.99
CA ARG A 90 -17.45 -10.94 0.12
C ARG A 90 -15.93 -10.87 -0.04
N TYR A 91 -15.37 -9.69 -0.31
CA TYR A 91 -13.92 -9.56 -0.48
C TYR A 91 -13.16 -9.95 0.80
N LEU A 92 -13.71 -9.57 1.97
CA LEU A 92 -13.14 -9.92 3.27
C LEU A 92 -13.22 -11.43 3.54
N SER A 93 -14.36 -12.06 3.24
CA SER A 93 -14.53 -13.51 3.43
C SER A 93 -13.67 -14.34 2.48
N GLU A 94 -13.46 -13.88 1.24
CA GLU A 94 -12.52 -14.46 0.27
C GLU A 94 -11.04 -14.22 0.62
N ARG A 95 -10.74 -13.35 1.62
CA ARG A 95 -9.37 -12.95 2.03
C ARG A 95 -8.52 -12.44 0.87
N LEU A 96 -9.12 -11.62 0.00
CA LEU A 96 -8.44 -11.05 -1.16
C LEU A 96 -7.25 -10.16 -0.75
N THR A 97 -6.20 -10.13 -1.56
CA THR A 97 -5.11 -9.15 -1.42
C THR A 97 -5.53 -7.77 -1.89
N GLN A 98 -4.77 -6.73 -1.53
CA GLN A 98 -5.05 -5.36 -1.94
C GLN A 98 -5.21 -5.21 -3.46
N ASN A 99 -4.32 -5.79 -4.29
CA ASN A 99 -4.45 -5.69 -5.74
C ASN A 99 -5.62 -6.51 -6.28
N GLN A 100 -5.95 -7.65 -5.66
CA GLN A 100 -7.12 -8.43 -6.04
C GLN A 100 -8.42 -7.66 -5.79
N VAL A 101 -8.52 -6.95 -4.66
CA VAL A 101 -9.66 -6.07 -4.39
C VAL A 101 -9.75 -4.96 -5.43
N ILE A 102 -8.63 -4.29 -5.75
CA ILE A 102 -8.62 -3.24 -6.78
C ILE A 102 -9.06 -3.81 -8.14
N ALA A 103 -8.57 -4.98 -8.54
CA ALA A 103 -8.99 -5.63 -9.78
C ALA A 103 -10.50 -5.94 -9.79
N ARG A 104 -11.03 -6.53 -8.70
CA ARG A 104 -12.48 -6.79 -8.54
C ARG A 104 -13.31 -5.52 -8.65
N LEU A 105 -12.88 -4.43 -8.02
CA LEU A 105 -13.57 -3.15 -8.10
C LEU A 105 -13.65 -2.65 -9.55
N HIS A 106 -12.57 -2.81 -10.32
CA HIS A 106 -12.58 -2.47 -11.74
C HIS A 106 -13.50 -3.38 -12.56
N GLU A 107 -13.42 -4.70 -12.35
CA GLU A 107 -14.26 -5.70 -13.04
C GLU A 107 -15.76 -5.53 -12.74
N GLU A 108 -16.13 -5.12 -11.52
CA GLU A 108 -17.51 -4.96 -11.07
C GLU A 108 -18.13 -3.59 -11.41
N GLY A 109 -17.37 -2.72 -12.09
CA GLY A 109 -17.82 -1.43 -12.62
C GLY A 109 -17.56 -0.22 -11.70
N PHE A 110 -16.74 -0.35 -10.66
CA PHE A 110 -16.45 0.71 -9.70
C PHE A 110 -15.23 1.58 -10.06
N ALA A 111 -14.60 1.40 -11.22
CA ALA A 111 -13.35 2.08 -11.58
C ALA A 111 -13.44 3.62 -11.49
N SER A 112 -14.51 4.23 -12.00
CA SER A 112 -14.71 5.69 -11.94
C SER A 112 -14.90 6.18 -10.49
N ARG A 113 -15.71 5.46 -9.71
CA ARG A 113 -15.95 5.77 -8.29
C ARG A 113 -14.68 5.61 -7.46
N PHE A 114 -13.90 4.57 -7.74
CA PHE A 114 -12.60 4.35 -7.12
C PHE A 114 -11.63 5.48 -7.44
N ALA A 115 -11.59 5.98 -8.68
CA ALA A 115 -10.77 7.14 -9.03
C ALA A 115 -11.20 8.41 -8.28
N ASN A 116 -12.52 8.67 -8.18
CA ASN A 116 -13.07 9.83 -7.48
C ASN A 116 -12.88 9.78 -5.96
N HIS A 117 -12.83 8.58 -5.37
CA HIS A 117 -12.64 8.36 -3.93
C HIS A 117 -11.33 7.65 -3.58
N PHE A 118 -10.32 7.79 -4.44
CA PHE A 118 -9.08 7.01 -4.40
C PHE A 118 -8.45 6.97 -3.01
N SER A 119 -8.25 8.13 -2.39
CA SER A 119 -7.61 8.23 -1.08
C SER A 119 -8.35 7.46 0.02
N ASN A 120 -9.69 7.56 0.05
CA ASN A 120 -10.50 6.91 1.07
C ASN A 120 -10.52 5.40 0.87
N TRP A 121 -10.70 4.95 -0.37
CA TRP A 121 -10.76 3.52 -0.69
C TRP A 121 -9.40 2.87 -0.54
N ILE A 122 -8.30 3.49 -0.99
CA ILE A 122 -6.94 2.99 -0.73
C ILE A 122 -6.64 2.91 0.76
N ALA A 123 -7.02 3.91 1.55
CA ALA A 123 -6.81 3.88 3.00
C ALA A 123 -7.57 2.72 3.65
N TYR A 124 -8.84 2.50 3.25
CA TYR A 124 -9.63 1.35 3.69
C TYR A 124 -9.02 0.02 3.26
N ILE A 125 -8.67 -0.10 1.97
CA ILE A 125 -8.08 -1.31 1.38
C ILE A 125 -6.77 -1.68 2.10
N LYS A 126 -5.88 -0.70 2.30
CA LYS A 126 -4.61 -0.89 3.03
C LYS A 126 -4.80 -1.33 4.47
N LYS A 127 -5.88 -0.88 5.11
CA LYS A 127 -6.18 -1.21 6.51
C LYS A 127 -6.80 -2.60 6.67
N MET A 128 -7.65 -2.99 5.73
CA MET A 128 -8.52 -4.17 5.87
C MET A 128 -7.99 -5.41 5.14
N PHE A 129 -7.20 -5.23 4.08
CA PHE A 129 -6.75 -6.32 3.23
C PHE A 129 -5.23 -6.50 3.27
N PRO A 130 -4.75 -7.76 3.26
CA PRO A 130 -3.32 -8.05 3.21
C PRO A 130 -2.71 -7.59 1.89
N THR A 131 -1.48 -7.08 1.93
CA THR A 131 -0.64 -6.97 0.73
C THR A 131 -0.33 -8.34 0.16
N GLU A 132 0.02 -8.39 -1.12
CA GLU A 132 0.48 -9.63 -1.75
C GLU A 132 1.68 -10.19 -0.97
N PRO A 133 1.74 -11.52 -0.76
CA PRO A 133 2.94 -12.14 -0.22
C PRO A 133 4.08 -11.86 -1.20
N LYS A 134 5.18 -11.32 -0.67
CA LYS A 134 6.38 -11.10 -1.46
C LYS A 134 6.94 -12.45 -1.87
N ALA A 135 7.37 -12.56 -3.13
CA ALA A 135 8.06 -13.74 -3.59
C ALA A 135 9.26 -13.99 -2.68
N GLU A 136 9.30 -15.15 -2.03
CA GLU A 136 10.42 -15.53 -1.18
C GLU A 136 11.66 -15.67 -2.05
N TYR A 137 12.78 -15.12 -1.59
CA TYR A 137 14.04 -15.26 -2.30
C TYR A 137 14.51 -16.72 -2.20
N ILE A 138 14.68 -17.34 -3.36
CA ILE A 138 15.30 -18.67 -3.47
C ILE A 138 16.74 -18.47 -3.94
N SER A 139 17.69 -18.82 -3.08
CA SER A 139 19.11 -18.80 -3.45
C SER A 139 19.39 -19.79 -4.58
N PRO A 140 20.07 -19.37 -5.66
CA PRO A 140 20.53 -20.30 -6.70
C PRO A 140 21.76 -21.11 -6.24
N TYR A 141 22.32 -20.79 -5.06
CA TYR A 141 23.48 -21.45 -4.46
C TYR A 141 23.08 -22.25 -3.22
N THR A 142 23.77 -23.36 -3.04
CA THR A 142 23.74 -24.21 -1.85
C THR A 142 24.89 -23.85 -0.91
N GLN A 143 24.85 -24.39 0.30
CA GLN A 143 25.88 -24.14 1.30
C GLN A 143 27.27 -24.67 0.92
N GLY A 144 27.36 -25.63 -0.02
CA GLY A 144 28.63 -26.18 -0.52
C GLY A 144 29.30 -25.33 -1.59
N ASP A 145 28.58 -24.38 -2.19
CA ASP A 145 29.11 -23.50 -3.24
C ASP A 145 30.01 -22.38 -2.70
N PHE A 146 30.07 -22.23 -1.38
CA PHE A 146 30.83 -21.17 -0.71
C PHE A 146 32.06 -21.70 0.01
N LYS A 147 33.23 -21.11 -0.28
CA LYS A 147 34.48 -21.38 0.43
C LYS A 147 34.62 -20.41 1.60
N LEU A 148 34.05 -20.79 2.74
CA LEU A 148 34.08 -19.96 3.93
C LEU A 148 35.41 -20.11 4.66
N PRO A 149 36.01 -18.99 5.10
CA PRO A 149 37.04 -19.03 6.11
C PRO A 149 36.59 -19.71 7.40
N GLU A 150 37.54 -20.29 8.13
CA GLU A 150 37.29 -21.03 9.37
C GLU A 150 36.45 -20.21 10.37
N GLU A 151 36.82 -18.96 10.64
CA GLU A 151 36.09 -18.11 11.59
C GLU A 151 34.64 -17.85 11.15
N LEU A 152 34.41 -17.65 9.84
CA LEU A 152 33.06 -17.42 9.30
C LEU A 152 32.22 -18.70 9.31
N ALA A 153 32.86 -19.85 9.03
CA ALA A 153 32.24 -21.16 9.14
C ALA A 153 31.87 -21.46 10.60
N MET A 154 32.76 -21.18 11.56
CA MET A 154 32.50 -21.31 13.00
C MET A 154 31.35 -20.41 13.44
N TRP A 155 31.34 -19.14 13.01
CA TRP A 155 30.22 -18.24 13.31
C TRP A 155 28.88 -18.80 12.82
N LYS A 156 28.84 -19.23 11.55
CA LYS A 156 27.64 -19.81 10.94
C LYS A 156 27.14 -21.04 11.70
N LEU A 157 28.02 -22.00 11.98
CA LEU A 157 27.64 -23.27 12.61
C LEU A 157 27.32 -23.10 14.10
N CYS A 158 28.25 -22.56 14.88
CA CYS A 158 28.16 -22.54 16.34
C CYS A 158 27.23 -21.45 16.86
N TYR A 159 27.24 -20.27 16.24
CA TYR A 159 26.48 -19.13 16.74
C TYR A 159 25.17 -18.96 16.02
N PHE A 160 25.16 -18.93 14.69
CA PHE A 160 23.92 -18.66 13.95
C PHE A 160 22.96 -19.86 13.95
N GLN A 161 23.39 -21.02 13.44
CA GLN A 161 22.52 -22.21 13.34
C GLN A 161 22.14 -22.75 14.72
N GLY A 162 23.11 -22.90 15.62
CA GLY A 162 22.84 -23.36 16.99
C GLY A 162 21.90 -22.41 17.75
N TRP A 163 22.04 -21.09 17.59
CA TRP A 163 21.11 -20.13 18.19
C TRP A 163 19.70 -20.27 17.60
N LEU A 164 19.59 -20.39 16.28
CA LEU A 164 18.30 -20.49 15.59
C LEU A 164 17.54 -21.76 15.97
N GLU A 165 18.24 -22.89 16.09
CA GLU A 165 17.68 -24.15 16.57
C GLU A 165 17.15 -24.03 18.00
N ASN A 166 17.92 -23.42 18.90
CA ASN A 166 17.48 -23.19 20.28
C ASN A 166 16.27 -22.23 20.34
N LEU A 167 16.27 -21.14 19.56
CA LEU A 167 15.13 -20.24 19.49
C LEU A 167 13.87 -20.98 19.04
N ARG A 168 13.96 -21.82 18.00
CA ARG A 168 12.83 -22.61 17.51
C ARG A 168 12.35 -23.64 18.53
N ARG A 169 13.27 -24.26 19.25
CA ARG A 169 12.98 -25.29 20.26
C ARG A 169 12.30 -24.73 21.52
N TYR A 170 12.75 -23.56 21.99
CA TYR A 170 12.32 -23.01 23.27
C TYR A 170 11.38 -21.79 23.15
N GLY A 171 11.19 -21.24 21.94
CA GLY A 171 10.36 -20.07 21.66
C GLY A 171 11.00 -18.74 22.06
N GLU A 172 11.80 -18.73 23.13
CA GLU A 172 12.67 -17.63 23.52
C GLU A 172 14.08 -18.14 23.81
N TRP A 173 15.09 -17.34 23.48
CA TRP A 173 16.48 -17.66 23.75
C TRP A 173 17.31 -16.42 24.13
N SER A 174 18.59 -16.63 24.41
CA SER A 174 19.54 -15.55 24.66
C SER A 174 19.66 -14.60 23.46
N ARG A 175 20.20 -13.39 23.69
CA ARG A 175 20.37 -12.42 22.61
C ARG A 175 21.30 -12.99 21.53
N PRO A 176 20.93 -12.88 20.24
CA PRO A 176 21.77 -13.37 19.15
C PRO A 176 23.05 -12.55 19.04
N GLN A 177 24.06 -13.16 18.43
CA GLN A 177 25.24 -12.45 17.96
C GLN A 177 25.05 -12.04 16.51
N SER A 178 25.16 -10.74 16.25
CA SER A 178 25.15 -10.20 14.89
C SER A 178 26.53 -10.30 14.24
N LEU A 179 26.58 -10.20 12.91
CA LEU A 179 27.80 -10.29 12.10
C LEU A 179 28.02 -9.00 11.30
N ILE A 180 29.27 -8.56 11.21
CA ILE A 180 29.72 -7.56 10.24
C ILE A 180 30.68 -8.27 9.29
N LEU A 181 30.42 -8.18 7.98
CA LEU A 181 31.25 -8.77 6.94
C LEU A 181 31.71 -7.68 5.96
N ILE A 182 33.03 -7.44 5.95
CA ILE A 182 33.65 -6.37 5.15
C ILE A 182 34.54 -6.97 4.07
N GLY A 183 34.30 -6.66 2.80
CA GLY A 183 35.19 -7.10 1.72
C GLY A 183 34.88 -6.41 0.40
N PRO A 184 35.74 -6.51 -0.63
CA PRO A 184 35.53 -5.90 -1.93
C PRO A 184 34.21 -6.32 -2.58
N SER A 185 33.69 -5.50 -3.51
CA SER A 185 32.54 -5.87 -4.33
C SER A 185 32.79 -7.16 -5.10
N ARG A 186 31.72 -7.94 -5.36
CA ARG A 186 31.77 -9.24 -6.07
C ARG A 186 32.57 -10.35 -5.37
N SER A 187 32.77 -10.26 -4.05
CA SER A 187 33.38 -11.35 -3.28
C SER A 187 32.41 -12.47 -2.89
N GLY A 188 31.11 -12.34 -3.15
CA GLY A 188 30.08 -13.36 -2.84
C GLY A 188 29.37 -13.17 -1.49
N LYS A 189 29.65 -12.08 -0.76
CA LYS A 189 29.10 -11.76 0.58
C LYS A 189 27.58 -11.77 0.60
N THR A 190 26.98 -11.09 -0.37
CA THR A 190 25.52 -10.92 -0.48
C THR A 190 24.86 -12.25 -0.80
N GLU A 191 25.38 -12.99 -1.77
CA GLU A 191 24.88 -14.30 -2.17
C GLU A 191 24.96 -15.30 -1.01
N TRP A 192 26.09 -15.31 -0.29
CA TRP A 192 26.26 -16.16 0.88
C TRP A 192 25.29 -15.80 1.99
N ALA A 193 25.20 -14.53 2.38
CA ALA A 193 24.33 -14.10 3.46
C ALA A 193 22.87 -14.44 3.16
N ARG A 194 22.42 -14.22 1.92
CA ARG A 194 21.05 -14.55 1.47
C ARG A 194 20.78 -16.05 1.32
N SER A 195 21.82 -16.89 1.36
CA SER A 195 21.69 -18.36 1.28
C SER A 195 21.37 -19.03 2.62
N LEU A 196 21.52 -18.34 3.75
CA LEU A 196 21.50 -18.96 5.09
C LEU A 196 20.11 -19.39 5.56
N GLY A 197 19.04 -18.89 4.95
CA GLY A 197 17.66 -19.16 5.33
C GLY A 197 16.73 -17.96 5.06
N LYS A 198 15.55 -17.96 5.66
CA LYS A 198 14.54 -16.91 5.47
C LYS A 198 15.00 -15.59 6.07
N HIS A 199 15.03 -14.52 5.29
CA HIS A 199 15.60 -13.24 5.71
C HIS A 199 14.86 -12.04 5.13
N MET A 200 15.01 -10.92 5.82
CA MET A 200 14.81 -9.61 5.21
C MET A 200 16.12 -9.15 4.58
N TYR A 201 16.05 -8.61 3.36
CA TYR A 201 17.19 -8.01 2.67
C TYR A 201 16.89 -6.55 2.38
N PHE A 202 17.77 -5.67 2.88
CA PHE A 202 17.72 -4.24 2.60
C PHE A 202 19.03 -3.82 1.98
N ASN A 203 18.96 -3.12 0.85
CA ASN A 203 20.10 -2.56 0.16
C ASN A 203 20.02 -1.03 0.23
N ASN A 204 21.11 -0.37 0.64
CA ASN A 204 21.23 1.08 0.90
C ASN A 204 20.33 1.67 2.00
N LEU A 205 19.05 1.30 2.06
CA LEU A 205 18.06 1.87 2.97
C LEU A 205 17.09 0.79 3.46
N LEU A 206 16.61 0.96 4.70
CA LEU A 206 15.55 0.15 5.25
C LEU A 206 14.20 0.65 4.73
N ASN A 207 13.35 -0.28 4.28
CA ASN A 207 11.98 0.00 3.88
C ASN A 207 11.00 -0.73 4.80
N MET A 208 10.19 0.01 5.55
CA MET A 208 9.28 -0.61 6.52
C MET A 208 8.13 -1.41 5.89
N ASP A 209 7.85 -1.22 4.60
CA ASP A 209 6.88 -2.06 3.89
C ASP A 209 7.42 -3.47 3.58
N ASP A 210 8.74 -3.65 3.59
CA ASP A 210 9.40 -4.96 3.44
C ASP A 210 9.62 -5.69 4.77
N TRP A 211 9.06 -5.16 5.86
CA TRP A 211 9.18 -5.79 7.17
C TRP A 211 8.44 -7.13 7.25
N ASP A 212 9.17 -8.20 7.56
CA ASP A 212 8.67 -9.56 7.75
C ASP A 212 9.02 -10.08 9.16
N ASP A 213 8.02 -10.18 10.03
CA ASP A 213 8.17 -10.70 11.39
C ASP A 213 8.56 -12.19 11.42
N THR A 214 8.37 -12.92 10.31
CA THR A 214 8.68 -14.35 10.18
C THR A 214 10.11 -14.62 9.70
N ALA A 215 10.84 -13.61 9.23
CA ALA A 215 12.24 -13.74 8.81
C ALA A 215 13.12 -14.22 9.99
N ASP A 216 14.10 -15.09 9.75
CA ASP A 216 15.01 -15.60 10.79
C ASP A 216 16.12 -14.57 11.13
N TYR A 217 16.47 -13.70 10.18
CA TYR A 217 17.52 -12.68 10.31
C TYR A 217 17.34 -11.54 9.28
N ILE A 218 18.10 -10.46 9.45
CA ILE A 218 18.09 -9.29 8.56
C ILE A 218 19.47 -9.08 7.97
N ILE A 219 19.51 -8.76 6.68
CA ILE A 219 20.72 -8.39 5.95
C ILE A 219 20.61 -6.91 5.59
N LEU A 220 21.59 -6.12 6.02
CA LEU A 220 21.76 -4.73 5.60
C LEU A 220 23.01 -4.66 4.72
N ASP A 221 22.81 -4.36 3.44
CA ASP A 221 23.83 -4.43 2.41
C ASP A 221 24.10 -3.06 1.77
N ASP A 222 25.39 -2.75 1.58
CA ASP A 222 25.88 -1.47 1.04
C ASP A 222 25.26 -0.23 1.72
N PHE A 223 24.97 -0.31 3.03
CA PHE A 223 24.63 0.88 3.80
C PHE A 223 25.85 1.78 3.97
N SER A 224 25.62 3.09 4.00
CA SER A 224 26.67 4.06 4.27
C SER A 224 27.41 3.76 5.58
N SER A 225 28.72 3.99 5.58
CA SER A 225 29.58 3.80 6.74
C SER A 225 29.23 4.73 7.92
N ASP A 226 28.42 5.77 7.72
CA ASP A 226 27.78 6.54 8.81
C ASP A 226 26.48 5.87 9.29
N ILE A 227 26.61 4.74 9.96
CA ILE A 227 25.46 3.97 10.44
C ILE A 227 24.52 4.76 11.36
N THR A 228 25.04 5.73 12.11
CA THR A 228 24.25 6.52 13.05
C THR A 228 23.22 7.40 12.35
N LYS A 229 23.55 7.88 11.15
CA LYS A 229 22.67 8.72 10.33
C LYS A 229 21.64 7.91 9.56
N PHE A 230 22.04 6.76 9.03
CA PHE A 230 21.19 5.97 8.13
C PHE A 230 20.42 4.85 8.84
N LEU A 231 20.80 4.51 10.07
CA LEU A 231 20.12 3.52 10.89
C LEU A 231 20.10 3.97 12.37
N PRO A 232 19.23 4.94 12.75
CA PRO A 232 19.21 5.48 14.12
C PRO A 232 19.10 4.40 15.21
N SER A 233 18.34 3.33 14.95
CA SER A 233 18.15 2.21 15.86
C SER A 233 19.18 1.09 15.69
N TRP A 234 20.37 1.35 15.13
CA TRP A 234 21.39 0.33 14.84
C TRP A 234 21.80 -0.51 16.06
N LYS A 235 21.92 0.11 17.25
CA LYS A 235 22.19 -0.61 18.50
C LYS A 235 21.10 -1.64 18.82
N CYS A 236 19.84 -1.38 18.44
CA CYS A 236 18.75 -2.32 18.64
C CYS A 236 18.88 -3.55 17.73
N PHE A 237 19.30 -3.35 16.47
CA PHE A 237 19.54 -4.44 15.53
C PHE A 237 20.74 -5.30 15.95
N PHE A 238 21.92 -4.70 16.10
CA PHE A 238 23.12 -5.45 16.53
C PHE A 238 22.94 -6.10 17.91
N GLY A 239 22.23 -5.40 18.80
CA GLY A 239 21.91 -5.84 20.15
C GLY A 239 20.90 -6.98 20.25
N GLY A 240 20.26 -7.37 19.14
CA GLY A 240 19.17 -8.34 19.15
C GLY A 240 18.04 -7.93 20.09
N GLN A 241 17.66 -6.65 20.12
CA GLN A 241 16.57 -6.19 20.99
C GLN A 241 15.25 -6.82 20.54
N LYS A 242 14.49 -7.40 21.48
CA LYS A 242 13.22 -8.07 21.20
C LYS A 242 12.16 -7.13 20.61
N GLN A 243 12.17 -5.86 21.03
CA GLN A 243 11.20 -4.86 20.59
C GLN A 243 11.85 -3.47 20.57
N PHE A 244 11.57 -2.70 19.53
CA PHE A 244 11.97 -1.30 19.42
C PHE A 244 11.10 -0.55 18.41
N THR A 245 11.17 0.77 18.44
CA THR A 245 10.43 1.62 17.51
C THR A 245 11.31 1.99 16.30
N LEU A 246 10.73 1.84 15.11
CA LEU A 246 11.29 2.28 13.85
C LEU A 246 10.43 3.39 13.27
N THR A 247 11.06 4.21 12.44
CA THR A 247 10.38 5.19 11.61
C THR A 247 11.01 5.15 10.23
N ASP A 248 10.18 5.35 9.22
CA ASP A 248 10.60 5.55 7.85
C ASP A 248 10.33 7.01 7.45
N LYS A 249 10.89 7.46 6.34
CA LYS A 249 10.66 8.80 5.83
C LYS A 249 9.18 8.99 5.54
N TYR A 250 8.60 10.08 6.04
CA TYR A 250 7.17 10.41 5.89
C TYR A 250 6.21 9.35 6.46
N ARG A 251 6.68 8.50 7.37
CA ARG A 251 5.86 7.48 8.03
C ARG A 251 5.76 7.76 9.52
N GLY A 252 4.61 7.41 10.10
CA GLY A 252 4.47 7.35 11.54
C GLY A 252 5.40 6.29 12.16
N LYS A 253 5.76 6.48 13.42
CA LYS A 253 6.52 5.51 14.20
C LYS A 253 5.75 4.18 14.28
N ARG A 254 6.44 3.06 14.08
CA ARG A 254 5.90 1.71 14.28
C ARG A 254 6.81 0.92 15.19
N THR A 255 6.22 0.29 16.19
CA THR A 255 6.92 -0.65 17.06
C THR A 255 7.01 -2.00 16.36
N VAL A 256 8.23 -2.53 16.24
CA VAL A 256 8.51 -3.82 15.61
C VAL A 256 8.98 -4.84 16.64
N LYS A 257 8.69 -6.11 16.38
CA LYS A 257 9.22 -7.25 17.13
C LYS A 257 10.38 -7.83 16.34
N TRP A 258 11.54 -7.99 16.98
CA TRP A 258 12.74 -8.46 16.30
C TRP A 258 13.43 -9.57 17.09
N GLY A 259 14.39 -9.25 17.96
CA GLY A 259 15.09 -10.25 18.78
C GLY A 259 15.99 -11.21 18.00
N LYS A 260 16.27 -10.92 16.72
CA LYS A 260 16.94 -11.81 15.77
C LYS A 260 18.29 -11.23 15.30
N PRO A 261 19.22 -12.07 14.80
CA PRO A 261 20.54 -11.61 14.37
C PRO A 261 20.45 -10.69 13.15
N MET A 262 21.41 -9.79 13.04
CA MET A 262 21.67 -8.98 11.86
C MET A 262 22.99 -9.37 11.21
N ILE A 263 23.02 -9.34 9.88
CA ILE A 263 24.23 -9.42 9.07
C ILE A 263 24.40 -8.06 8.36
N TRP A 264 25.48 -7.35 8.68
CA TRP A 264 25.87 -6.12 8.01
C TRP A 264 26.93 -6.41 6.97
N LEU A 265 26.65 -6.07 5.71
CA LEU A 265 27.59 -6.23 4.60
C LEU A 265 28.09 -4.85 4.17
N SER A 266 29.41 -4.70 4.03
CA SER A 266 29.99 -3.46 3.52
C SER A 266 31.27 -3.70 2.72
N ASN A 267 31.58 -2.75 1.85
CA ASN A 267 32.88 -2.69 1.18
C ASN A 267 33.86 -1.78 1.95
N GLU A 268 33.35 -0.94 2.86
CA GLU A 268 34.13 0.00 3.66
C GLU A 268 34.29 -0.47 5.10
N ASP A 269 35.33 0.04 5.74
CA ASP A 269 35.53 -0.18 7.17
C ASP A 269 34.57 0.71 7.98
N LEU A 270 33.57 0.07 8.59
CA LEU A 270 32.54 0.71 9.41
C LEU A 270 33.14 1.47 10.61
N TYR A 271 34.31 1.06 11.10
CA TYR A 271 34.88 1.60 12.34
C TYR A 271 35.44 3.01 12.21
N LYS A 272 35.77 3.44 10.98
CA LYS A 272 36.37 4.76 10.74
C LYS A 272 35.47 5.91 11.18
N ASN A 273 34.16 5.71 11.16
CA ASN A 273 33.16 6.74 11.46
C ASN A 273 32.50 6.55 12.84
N LEU A 274 32.99 5.61 13.66
CA LEU A 274 32.41 5.29 14.97
C LEU A 274 33.25 5.86 16.10
N ASN A 275 32.57 6.45 17.10
CA ASN A 275 33.21 6.86 18.34
C ASN A 275 33.55 5.65 19.24
N ILE A 276 34.40 5.86 20.24
CA ILE A 276 34.87 4.79 21.15
C ILE A 276 33.73 4.05 21.85
N GLU A 277 32.65 4.76 22.22
CA GLU A 277 31.48 4.13 22.85
C GLU A 277 30.81 3.13 21.90
N HIS A 278 30.64 3.50 20.63
CA HIS A 278 30.07 2.64 19.59
C HIS A 278 30.97 1.43 19.32
N LEU A 279 32.29 1.64 19.26
CA LEU A 279 33.26 0.55 19.13
C LEU A 279 33.13 -0.45 20.28
N ASN A 280 33.07 0.06 21.52
CA ASN A 280 32.96 -0.77 22.71
C ASN A 280 31.64 -1.53 22.77
N PHE A 281 30.55 -0.94 22.29
CA PHE A 281 29.27 -1.62 22.14
C PHE A 281 29.37 -2.77 21.13
N LEU A 282 29.91 -2.52 19.94
CA LEU A 282 30.05 -3.54 18.90
C LEU A 282 30.93 -4.70 19.35
N LYS A 283 32.09 -4.42 19.96
CA LYS A 283 33.02 -5.45 20.47
C LYS A 283 32.40 -6.40 21.50
N LYS A 284 31.36 -5.98 22.23
CA LYS A 284 30.70 -6.80 23.25
C LYS A 284 29.66 -7.77 22.70
N ILE A 285 29.06 -7.47 21.55
CA ILE A 285 27.83 -8.11 21.09
C ILE A 285 27.98 -8.70 19.69
N VAL A 286 28.84 -8.10 18.87
CA VAL A 286 29.03 -8.47 17.47
C VAL A 286 30.29 -9.32 17.39
N HIS A 287 30.17 -10.48 16.76
CA HIS A 287 31.35 -11.19 16.30
C HIS A 287 31.83 -10.47 15.05
N VAL A 288 32.83 -9.61 15.24
CA VAL A 288 33.39 -8.81 14.17
C VAL A 288 34.39 -9.68 13.43
N LEU A 289 33.91 -10.35 12.39
CA LEU A 289 34.80 -10.99 11.44
C LEU A 289 35.27 -9.93 10.47
N PHE A 290 36.42 -9.34 10.78
CA PHE A 290 37.22 -8.61 9.80
C PHE A 290 37.81 -9.60 8.81
N TYR A 291 36.98 -10.17 7.97
CA TYR A 291 37.47 -11.02 6.93
C TYR A 291 37.53 -10.19 5.66
N LYS A 292 38.73 -9.66 5.34
CA LYS A 292 39.07 -9.21 3.98
C LYS A 292 39.03 -10.42 3.07
N ILE A 293 37.83 -10.82 2.68
CA ILE A 293 37.60 -11.94 1.78
C ILE A 293 37.87 -11.41 0.39
N ASN A 294 38.90 -11.95 -0.27
CA ASN A 294 39.06 -11.69 -1.70
C ASN A 294 37.85 -12.29 -2.45
N TYR A 295 37.51 -13.56 -2.19
CA TYR A 295 36.34 -14.26 -2.72
C TYR A 295 35.88 -15.39 -1.77
N ILE A 296 34.57 -15.55 -1.54
CA ILE A 296 33.94 -16.75 -0.93
C ILE A 296 33.17 -17.59 -1.95
N LYS A 297 33.16 -17.16 -3.22
CA LYS A 297 32.64 -17.90 -4.36
C LYS A 297 33.80 -18.38 -5.23
#